data_AF-A0A949U647-F1
#
_entry.id   AF-A0A949U647-F1
#
_cell.length_a   1.000
_cell.length_b   1.000
_cell.length_c   1.000
_cell.angle_alpha   90.00
_cell.angle_beta   90.00
_cell.angle_gamma   90.00
#
_symmetry.space_group_name_H-M   'P 1'
#
loop_
_entity.id
_entity.type
_entity.pdbx_description
1 polymer ?
#
loop_
_entity_poly.entity_id
_entity_poly.type
_entity_poly.pdbx_seq_one_letter_code
_entity_poly.pdbx_strand_id
1 'polypeptide(L)'
;MYPAARLHVRSIRLKSGEEALLARVVAPDGRIGMGFSLHGDASTARHMAEWHAGLRPERPSIPPGEHEWAKAWSAGREIDWSLEPQAAKAE
;
A
#
# COMPACT_ATOMS: atom_id res chain seq x y z
N MET A 1 20.30 0.30 3.46
CA MET A 1 18.83 0.07 3.52
C MET A 1 18.58 -0.78 4.74
N TYR A 2 17.88 -0.28 5.76
CA TYR A 2 17.55 -1.10 6.93
C TYR A 2 16.37 -2.02 6.59
N PRO A 3 16.41 -3.32 6.94
CA PRO A 3 15.27 -4.20 6.71
C PRO A 3 14.08 -3.77 7.57
N ALA A 4 12.85 -3.97 7.06
CA ALA A 4 11.64 -3.75 7.82
C ALA A 4 11.62 -4.62 9.10
N ALA A 5 11.19 -4.06 10.22
CA ALA A 5 11.04 -4.80 11.48
C ALA A 5 9.82 -5.73 11.44
N ARG A 6 8.76 -5.32 10.73
CA ARG A 6 7.57 -6.14 10.50
C ARG A 6 6.97 -5.83 9.13
N LEU A 7 6.55 -6.87 8.43
CA LEU A 7 5.85 -6.77 7.14
C LEU A 7 4.64 -7.71 7.16
N HIS A 8 3.48 -7.20 6.79
CA HIS A 8 2.26 -7.97 6.65
C HIS A 8 1.59 -7.62 5.33
N VAL A 9 1.18 -8.64 4.57
CA VAL A 9 0.40 -8.48 3.34
C VAL A 9 -0.89 -9.26 3.50
N ARG A 10 -2.01 -8.67 3.13
CA ARG A 10 -3.33 -9.32 3.14
C ARG A 10 -4.13 -8.96 1.89
N SER A 11 -5.02 -9.85 1.50
CA SER A 11 -6.07 -9.57 0.51
C SER A 11 -7.27 -8.90 1.18
N ILE A 12 -7.92 -7.97 0.48
CA ILE A 12 -9.23 -7.44 0.80
C ILE A 12 -10.12 -7.44 -0.45
N ARG A 13 -11.44 -7.54 -0.23
CA ARG A 13 -12.43 -7.33 -1.28
C ARG A 13 -12.82 -5.85 -1.30
N LEU A 14 -12.63 -5.16 -2.42
CA LEU A 14 -13.03 -3.77 -2.63
C LEU A 14 -14.56 -3.66 -2.78
N LYS A 15 -15.11 -2.45 -2.59
CA LYS A 15 -16.53 -2.17 -2.86
C LYS A 15 -16.96 -2.45 -4.30
N SER A 16 -16.04 -2.32 -5.27
CA SER A 16 -16.28 -2.70 -6.67
C SER A 16 -16.46 -4.21 -6.86
N GLY A 17 -16.15 -5.01 -5.84
CA GLY A 17 -16.13 -6.47 -5.91
C GLY A 17 -14.81 -7.02 -6.45
N GLU A 18 -13.83 -6.18 -6.77
CA GLU A 18 -12.47 -6.61 -7.12
C GLU A 18 -11.66 -6.99 -5.87
N GLU A 19 -10.57 -7.71 -6.07
CA GLU A 19 -9.63 -8.05 -5.00
C GLU A 19 -8.42 -7.11 -5.05
N ALA A 20 -7.98 -6.64 -3.89
CA ALA A 20 -6.75 -5.86 -3.75
C ALA A 20 -5.87 -6.44 -2.64
N LEU A 21 -4.55 -6.37 -2.85
CA LEU A 21 -3.59 -6.64 -1.79
C LEU A 21 -3.26 -5.34 -1.05
N LEU A 22 -3.15 -5.43 0.27
CA LEU A 22 -2.66 -4.37 1.14
C LEU A 22 -1.40 -4.85 1.85
N ALA A 23 -0.38 -4.02 1.85
CA ALA A 23 0.84 -4.24 2.61
C ALA A 23 0.97 -3.18 3.70
N ARG A 24 1.39 -3.62 4.88
CA ARG A 24 1.80 -2.76 5.99
C ARG A 24 3.24 -3.09 6.38
N VAL A 25 4.06 -2.06 6.49
CA VAL A 25 5.46 -2.14 6.89
C VAL A 25 5.66 -1.32 8.16
N VAL A 26 6.41 -1.86 9.11
CA VAL A 26 6.91 -1.12 10.27
C VAL A 26 8.43 -1.08 10.15
N ALA A 27 8.97 0.13 10.04
CA ALA A 27 10.39 0.39 10.02
C ALA A 27 11.00 0.18 11.43
N PRO A 28 12.33 -0.04 11.53
CA PRO A 28 12.99 -0.22 12.84
C PRO A 28 12.84 0.98 13.79
N ASP A 29 12.62 2.18 13.27
CA ASP A 29 12.39 3.40 14.03
C ASP A 29 10.90 3.65 14.35
N GLY A 30 10.03 2.68 14.06
CA GLY A 30 8.60 2.74 14.35
C GLY A 30 7.76 3.42 13.27
N ARG A 31 8.36 3.97 12.19
CA ARG A 31 7.57 4.51 11.07
C ARG A 31 6.73 3.43 10.41
N ILE A 32 5.49 3.78 10.04
CA ILE A 32 4.55 2.86 9.41
C ILE A 32 4.35 3.25 7.96
N GLY A 33 4.48 2.26 7.09
CA GLY A 33 4.23 2.34 5.66
C GLY A 33 3.01 1.54 5.25
N MET A 34 2.20 2.09 4.34
CA MET A 34 1.11 1.35 3.71
C MET A 34 1.24 1.37 2.19
N GLY A 35 0.82 0.28 1.56
CA GLY A 35 0.86 0.12 0.12
C GLY A 35 -0.25 -0.82 -0.34
N PHE A 36 -0.58 -0.76 -1.63
CA PHE A 36 -1.63 -1.57 -2.21
C PHE A 36 -1.21 -2.16 -3.57
N SER A 37 -1.95 -3.16 -4.04
CA SER A 37 -1.86 -3.64 -5.42
C SER A 37 -3.24 -4.09 -5.89
N LEU A 38 -3.71 -3.53 -7.00
CA LEU A 38 -5.01 -3.86 -7.60
C LEU A 38 -4.92 -5.04 -8.58
N HIS A 39 -3.71 -5.54 -8.85
CA HIS A 39 -3.45 -6.61 -9.81
C HIS A 39 -2.92 -7.89 -9.16
N GLY A 40 -3.05 -8.02 -7.84
CA GLY A 40 -2.60 -9.22 -7.11
C GLY A 40 -1.09 -9.37 -6.97
N ASP A 41 -0.29 -8.37 -7.35
CA ASP A 41 1.16 -8.41 -7.12
C ASP A 41 1.52 -7.92 -5.71
N ALA A 42 1.89 -8.86 -4.84
CA ALA A 42 2.31 -8.59 -3.47
C ALA A 42 3.61 -7.77 -3.41
N SER A 43 4.47 -7.87 -4.44
CA SER A 43 5.73 -7.13 -4.50
C SER A 43 5.48 -5.64 -4.65
N THR A 44 4.54 -5.26 -5.53
CA THR A 44 4.08 -3.88 -5.69
C THR A 44 3.55 -3.30 -4.39
N ALA A 45 2.63 -4.00 -3.72
CA ALA A 45 2.07 -3.52 -2.45
C ALA A 45 3.17 -3.32 -1.39
N ARG A 46 4.09 -4.29 -1.27
CA ARG A 46 5.25 -4.21 -0.36
C ARG A 46 6.13 -3.01 -0.68
N HIS A 47 6.55 -2.84 -1.92
CA HIS A 47 7.44 -1.75 -2.31
C HIS A 47 6.82 -0.39 -2.05
N MET A 48 5.50 -0.25 -2.25
CA MET A 48 4.77 0.96 -1.92
C MET A 48 4.78 1.23 -0.42
N ALA A 49 4.55 0.21 0.40
CA ALA A 49 4.62 0.31 1.86
C ALA A 49 6.04 0.66 2.33
N GLU A 50 7.08 0.04 1.77
CA GLU A 50 8.48 0.34 2.11
C GLU A 50 8.86 1.79 1.74
N TRP A 51 8.38 2.30 0.61
CA TRP A 51 8.58 3.71 0.24
C TRP A 51 7.82 4.65 1.18
N HIS A 52 6.57 4.35 1.51
CA HIS A 52 5.79 5.15 2.47
C HIS A 52 6.42 5.17 3.87
N ALA A 53 7.03 4.05 4.30
CA ALA A 53 7.81 3.98 5.54
C ALA A 53 9.18 4.67 5.45
N GLY A 54 9.59 5.14 4.27
CA GLY A 54 10.91 5.73 4.01
C GLY A 54 12.06 4.74 4.14
N LEU A 55 11.80 3.45 3.93
CA LEU A 55 12.82 2.39 3.81
C LEU A 55 13.34 2.24 2.38
N ARG A 56 12.55 2.71 1.40
CA ARG A 56 12.90 2.71 -0.02
C ARG A 56 13.05 4.14 -0.55
N PRO A 57 14.15 4.45 -1.27
CA PRO A 57 14.38 5.79 -1.81
C PRO A 57 13.48 6.07 -3.03
N GLU A 58 13.24 5.06 -3.85
CA GLU A 58 12.51 5.21 -5.11
C GLU A 58 11.01 4.93 -4.91
N ARG A 59 10.19 5.88 -5.35
CA ARG A 59 8.73 5.73 -5.37
C ARG A 59 8.34 4.70 -6.44
N PRO A 60 7.65 3.60 -6.09
CA PRO A 60 7.24 2.61 -7.08
C PRO A 60 6.35 3.19 -8.17
N SER A 61 6.67 2.89 -9.42
CA SER A 61 5.78 3.11 -10.54
C SER A 61 4.77 1.96 -10.58
N ILE A 62 3.48 2.28 -10.57
CA ILE A 62 2.40 1.32 -10.72
C ILE A 62 1.59 1.68 -11.97
N PRO A 63 0.99 0.70 -12.67
CA PRO A 63 0.05 1.01 -13.74
C PRO A 63 -1.11 1.87 -13.21
N PRO A 64 -1.63 2.81 -14.01
CA PRO A 64 -2.84 3.54 -13.65
C PRO A 64 -4.01 2.56 -13.50
N GLY A 65 -4.92 2.87 -12.58
CA GLY A 65 -6.10 2.06 -12.31
C GLY A 65 -7.33 2.94 -12.05
N GLU A 66 -8.51 2.35 -12.17
CA GLU A 66 -9.78 3.08 -12.03
C GLU A 66 -10.14 3.39 -10.57
N HIS A 67 -9.59 2.62 -9.61
CA HIS A 67 -9.80 2.84 -8.19
C HIS A 67 -9.19 4.16 -7.72
N GLU A 68 -9.86 4.85 -6.79
CA GLU A 68 -9.41 6.15 -6.26
C GLU A 68 -8.02 6.11 -5.63
N TRP A 69 -7.60 4.97 -5.08
CA TRP A 69 -6.23 4.77 -4.59
C TRP A 69 -5.17 4.88 -5.70
N ALA A 70 -5.42 4.28 -6.87
CA ALA A 70 -4.52 4.36 -8.00
C ALA A 70 -4.47 5.77 -8.59
N LYS A 71 -5.60 6.47 -8.63
CA LYS A 71 -5.68 7.89 -9.03
C LYS A 71 -4.93 8.80 -8.05
N ALA A 72 -5.12 8.60 -6.74
CA ALA A 72 -4.42 9.35 -5.71
C ALA A 72 -2.91 9.13 -5.80
N TRP A 73 -2.47 7.87 -5.90
CA TRP A 73 -1.07 7.54 -6.08
C TRP A 73 -0.49 8.18 -7.33
N SER A 74 -1.11 8.03 -8.49
CA SER A 74 -0.62 8.60 -9.75
C SER A 74 -0.52 10.13 -9.70
N ALA A 75 -1.45 10.78 -8.99
CA ALA A 75 -1.45 12.23 -8.78
C ALA A 75 -0.50 12.71 -7.66
N GLY A 76 0.18 11.80 -6.94
CA GLY A 76 1.00 12.16 -5.79
C GLY A 76 0.20 12.71 -4.59
N ARG A 77 -1.09 12.39 -4.52
CA ARG A 77 -1.98 12.77 -3.41
C ARG A 77 -1.96 11.71 -2.32
N GLU A 78 -2.37 12.10 -1.11
CA GLU A 78 -2.62 11.17 -0.03
C GLU A 78 -3.73 10.17 -0.42
N ILE A 79 -3.54 8.91 -0.01
CA ILE A 79 -4.51 7.86 -0.26
C ILE A 79 -5.54 7.88 0.87
N ASP A 80 -6.80 8.10 0.52
CA ASP A 80 -7.90 7.94 1.46
C ASP A 80 -8.24 6.45 1.64
N TRP A 81 -7.68 5.87 2.70
CA TRP A 81 -7.91 4.47 3.07
C TRP A 81 -9.32 4.23 3.63
N SER A 82 -10.04 5.28 4.06
CA SER A 82 -11.39 5.15 4.60
C SER A 82 -12.43 4.78 3.53
N LEU A 83 -12.09 4.97 2.24
CA LEU A 83 -12.88 4.51 1.11
C LEU A 83 -13.18 3.02 1.18
N GLU A 84 -12.25 2.22 1.72
CA GLU A 84 -12.43 0.79 1.96
C GLU A 84 -12.29 0.49 3.46
N PRO A 85 -13.41 0.27 4.19
CA PRO A 85 -13.36 0.06 5.65
C PRO A 85 -12.48 -1.10 6.09
N GLN A 86 -12.29 -2.09 5.21
CA GLN A 86 -11.38 -3.23 5.44
C GLN A 86 -9.91 -2.81 5.42
N ALA A 87 -9.56 -1.70 4.76
CA ALA A 87 -8.21 -1.15 4.77
C ALA A 87 -7.90 -0.43 6.09
N ALA A 88 -8.88 0.27 6.67
CA ALA A 88 -8.72 0.99 7.93
C ALA A 88 -8.43 0.08 9.14
N LYS A 89 -8.82 -1.20 9.08
CA LYS A 89 -8.53 -2.21 10.12
C LYS A 89 -7.11 -2.77 10.05
N ALA A 90 -6.15 -2.02 9.53
CA ALA A 90 -4.75 -2.47 9.40
C ALA A 90 -3.98 -2.15 10.70
N GLU A 91 -4.43 -2.72 11.81
CA GLU A 91 -3.72 -2.69 13.10
C GLU A 91 -2.62 -3.76 13.16
#